data_AF-A0A8X6M3Z5-F1
#
_entry.id   AF-A0A8X6M3Z5-F1
#
_cell.length_a   1.000
_cell.length_b   1.000
_cell.length_c   1.000
_cell.angle_alpha   90.00
_cell.angle_beta   90.00
_cell.angle_gamma   90.00
#
_symmetry.space_group_name_H-M   'P 1'
#
loop_
_entity.id
_entity.type
_entity.pdbx_description
1 polymer ?
#
loop_
_entity_poly.entity_id
_entity_poly.type
_entity_poly.pdbx_seq_one_letter_code
_entity_poly.pdbx_strand_id
1 'polypeptide(L)'
;MAYLGKGRREDLFVLATELNLKHDKSMTIATLKNLITGSEGYDEELTKNLHATIVEDRKSNEERIRTEEQETKITYRETNITHRGTGTKITYRGTGRKNTHRRIKDR
;
A
#
# COMPACT_ATOMS: atom_id res chain seq x y z
N MET A 1 22.22 -22.78 -5.77
CA MET A 1 21.71 -21.50 -5.22
C MET A 1 20.23 -21.59 -4.86
N ALA A 2 19.93 -21.91 -3.60
CA ALA A 2 18.56 -22.26 -3.17
C ALA A 2 17.68 -21.07 -2.77
N TYR A 3 18.25 -19.90 -2.46
CA TYR A 3 17.47 -18.78 -1.88
C TYR A 3 16.63 -18.02 -2.92
N LEU A 4 17.17 -17.79 -4.12
CA LEU A 4 16.39 -17.24 -5.26
C LEU A 4 15.34 -18.25 -5.76
N GLY A 5 15.51 -19.54 -5.43
CA GLY A 5 14.61 -20.63 -5.80
C GLY A 5 13.16 -20.44 -5.36
N LYS A 6 12.95 -19.79 -4.21
CA LYS A 6 11.65 -19.61 -3.55
C LYS A 6 11.05 -18.20 -3.71
N GLY A 7 11.77 -17.27 -4.35
CA GLY A 7 11.36 -15.86 -4.48
C GLY A 7 10.29 -15.65 -5.56
N ARG A 8 9.45 -14.62 -5.40
CA ARG A 8 8.49 -14.21 -6.44
C ARG A 8 9.23 -13.50 -7.57
N ARG A 9 8.61 -13.47 -8.76
CA ARG A 9 9.14 -12.72 -9.90
C ARG A 9 9.30 -11.23 -9.59
N GLU A 10 8.34 -10.63 -8.87
CA GLU A 10 8.42 -9.24 -8.44
C GLU A 10 9.64 -9.00 -7.53
N ASP A 11 9.85 -9.86 -6.52
CA ASP A 11 10.99 -9.73 -5.59
C ASP A 11 12.33 -9.76 -6.34
N LEU A 12 12.46 -10.66 -7.33
CA LEU A 12 13.66 -10.76 -8.18
C LEU A 12 13.83 -9.57 -9.13
N PHE A 13 12.74 -8.96 -9.58
CA PHE A 13 12.77 -7.76 -10.42
C PHE A 13 13.28 -6.55 -9.62
N VAL A 14 12.78 -6.37 -8.40
CA VAL A 14 13.26 -5.33 -7.48
C VAL A 14 14.73 -5.57 -7.16
N LEU A 15 15.12 -6.81 -6.86
CA LEU A 15 16.51 -7.16 -6.60
C LEU A 15 17.44 -6.83 -7.78
N ALA A 16 17.03 -7.12 -9.02
CA ALA A 16 17.78 -6.74 -10.21
C ALA A 16 17.88 -5.22 -10.40
N THR A 17 16.85 -4.47 -9.96
CA THR A 17 16.86 -3.00 -9.94
C THR A 17 17.88 -2.47 -8.94
N GLU A 18 17.89 -2.98 -7.71
CA GLU A 18 18.82 -2.57 -6.65
C GLU A 18 20.28 -2.87 -7.01
N LEU A 19 20.52 -3.98 -7.71
CA LEU A 19 21.84 -4.35 -8.23
C LEU A 19 22.24 -3.55 -9.49
N ASN A 20 21.42 -2.57 -9.92
CA ASN A 20 21.62 -1.78 -11.14
C ASN A 20 21.82 -2.64 -12.40
N LEU A 21 21.21 -3.83 -12.43
CA LEU A 21 21.27 -4.74 -13.57
C LEU A 21 20.21 -4.34 -14.60
N LYS A 22 20.57 -4.40 -15.87
CA LYS A 22 19.63 -4.11 -16.96
C LYS A 22 18.66 -5.29 -17.11
N HIS A 23 17.42 -5.10 -16.66
CA HIS A 23 16.39 -6.12 -16.64
C HIS A 23 15.11 -5.62 -17.34
N ASP A 24 14.29 -6.55 -17.82
CA ASP A 24 13.06 -6.26 -18.55
C ASP A 24 11.86 -6.95 -17.88
N LYS A 25 10.68 -6.33 -17.94
CA LYS A 25 9.44 -6.86 -17.33
C LYS A 25 8.95 -8.16 -17.98
N SER A 26 9.42 -8.47 -19.19
CA SER A 26 9.16 -9.72 -19.90
C SER A 26 10.09 -10.87 -19.48
N MET A 27 11.15 -10.59 -18.72
CA MET A 27 12.10 -11.63 -18.29
C MET A 27 11.43 -12.63 -17.34
N THR A 28 11.76 -13.91 -17.54
CA THR A 28 11.30 -14.99 -16.66
C THR A 28 12.11 -15.03 -15.37
N ILE A 29 11.57 -15.71 -14.35
CA ILE A 29 12.27 -15.96 -13.08
C ILE A 29 13.66 -16.59 -13.32
N ALA A 30 13.77 -17.53 -14.27
CA ALA A 30 15.04 -18.17 -14.59
C ALA A 30 16.04 -17.19 -15.20
N THR A 31 15.58 -16.34 -16.12
CA THR A 31 16.41 -15.31 -16.76
C THR A 31 16.93 -14.29 -15.73
N LEU A 32 16.06 -13.83 -14.83
CA LEU A 32 16.44 -12.89 -13.75
C LEU A 32 17.47 -13.51 -12.80
N LYS A 33 17.29 -14.79 -12.43
CA LYS A 33 18.26 -15.52 -11.59
C LYS A 33 19.64 -15.55 -12.23
N ASN A 34 19.69 -15.95 -13.51
CA ASN A 34 20.94 -16.05 -14.24
C ASN A 34 21.60 -14.68 -14.41
N LEU A 35 20.82 -13.62 -14.62
CA LEU A 35 21.32 -12.25 -14.71
C LEU A 35 22.01 -11.81 -13.41
N ILE A 36 21.40 -12.11 -12.26
CA ILE A 36 21.92 -11.75 -10.95
C ILE A 36 23.18 -12.55 -10.63
N THR A 37 23.13 -13.87 -10.74
CA THR A 37 24.25 -14.76 -10.41
C THR A 37 25.39 -14.69 -11.42
N GLY A 38 25.11 -14.24 -12.65
CA GLY A 38 26.09 -14.09 -13.72
C GLY A 38 26.75 -12.72 -13.78
N SER A 39 26.44 -11.81 -12.86
CA SER A 39 27.10 -10.50 -12.81
C SER A 39 28.53 -10.62 -12.27
N GLU A 40 29.48 -9.86 -12.85
CA GLU A 40 30.90 -9.89 -12.42
C GLU A 40 31.10 -9.45 -10.96
N GLY A 41 30.14 -8.73 -10.38
CA GLY A 41 30.15 -8.28 -8.99
C GLY A 41 29.21 -9.07 -8.07
N TYR A 42 28.81 -10.29 -8.44
CA TYR A 42 27.87 -11.08 -7.64
C TYR A 42 28.48 -11.48 -6.29
N ASP A 43 28.01 -10.83 -5.23
CA ASP A 43 28.23 -11.22 -3.84
C ASP A 43 26.98 -11.97 -3.34
N GLU A 44 27.15 -13.26 -3.03
CA GLU A 44 26.04 -14.10 -2.57
C GLU A 44 25.47 -13.64 -1.23
N GLU A 45 26.30 -13.19 -0.29
CA GLU A 45 25.87 -12.80 1.04
C GLU A 45 25.13 -11.46 1.01
N LEU A 46 25.67 -10.49 0.28
CA LEU A 46 25.01 -9.22 0.02
C LEU A 46 23.67 -9.42 -0.70
N THR A 47 23.65 -10.21 -1.77
CA THR A 47 22.43 -10.45 -2.58
C THR A 47 21.36 -11.16 -1.76
N LYS A 48 21.76 -12.11 -0.91
CA LYS A 48 20.85 -12.83 -0.01
C LYS A 48 20.26 -11.88 1.03
N ASN A 49 21.06 -10.99 1.61
CA ASN A 49 20.59 -10.00 2.57
C ASN A 49 19.61 -9.01 1.91
N LEU A 50 19.95 -8.48 0.73
CA LEU A 50 19.05 -7.60 -0.04
C LEU A 50 17.72 -8.29 -0.36
N HIS A 51 17.77 -9.53 -0.85
CA HIS A 51 16.58 -10.31 -1.14
C HIS A 51 15.74 -10.56 0.11
N ALA A 52 16.36 -10.80 1.27
CA ALA A 52 15.66 -10.95 2.53
C ALA A 52 14.94 -9.65 2.93
N THR A 53 15.60 -8.51 2.84
CA THR A 53 15.01 -7.19 3.13
C THR A 53 13.81 -6.89 2.22
N ILE A 54 13.91 -7.14 0.91
CA ILE A 54 12.79 -6.94 -0.03
C ILE A 54 11.57 -7.80 0.34
N VAL A 55 11.81 -9.06 0.69
CA VAL A 55 10.75 -9.99 1.10
C VAL A 55 10.12 -9.56 2.43
N GLU A 56 10.94 -9.06 3.36
CA GLU A 56 10.50 -8.58 4.66
C GLU A 56 9.68 -7.28 4.54
N ASP A 57 10.14 -6.31 3.75
CA ASP A 57 9.42 -5.07 3.45
C ASP A 57 8.05 -5.35 2.84
N ARG A 58 7.96 -6.31 1.91
CA ARG A 58 6.67 -6.71 1.34
C ARG A 58 5.72 -7.25 2.42
N LYS A 59 6.21 -8.12 3.31
CA LYS A 59 5.41 -8.68 4.41
C LYS A 59 5.00 -7.61 5.41
N SER A 60 5.92 -6.71 5.77
CA SER A 60 5.68 -5.60 6.68
C SER A 60 4.63 -4.65 6.12
N ASN A 61 4.69 -4.33 4.83
CA ASN A 61 3.70 -3.48 4.19
C ASN A 61 2.30 -4.14 4.14
N GLU A 62 2.23 -5.45 3.88
CA GLU A 62 0.99 -6.23 3.96
C GLU A 62 0.40 -6.22 5.39
N GLU A 63 1.25 -6.30 6.42
CA GLU A 63 0.83 -6.24 7.82
C GLU A 63 0.36 -4.86 8.24
N ARG A 64 1.05 -3.79 7.82
CA ARG A 64 0.66 -2.39 8.08
C ARG A 64 -0.70 -2.04 7.49
N ILE A 65 -0.96 -2.46 6.25
CA ILE A 65 -2.27 -2.26 5.62
C ILE A 65 -3.36 -2.97 6.42
N ARG A 66 -3.08 -4.16 6.94
CA ARG A 66 -4.03 -4.95 7.74
C ARG A 66 -4.31 -4.32 9.12
N THR A 67 -3.31 -3.73 9.77
CA THR A 67 -3.51 -3.02 11.05
C THR A 67 -4.26 -1.70 10.86
N GLU A 68 -3.92 -0.91 9.84
CA GLU A 68 -4.65 0.34 9.51
C GLU A 68 -6.14 0.05 9.15
N GLU A 69 -6.42 -1.03 8.42
CA GLU A 69 -7.80 -1.46 8.15
C GLU A 69 -8.56 -1.92 9.41
N GLN A 70 -7.87 -2.46 10.42
CA GLN A 70 -8.48 -2.82 11.70
C GLN A 70 -8.72 -1.59 12.58
N GLU A 71 -7.75 -0.69 12.68
CA GLU A 71 -7.87 0.54 13.47
C GLU A 71 -8.97 1.45 12.93
N THR A 72 -9.09 1.59 11.61
CA THR A 72 -10.20 2.33 10.99
C THR A 72 -11.54 1.68 11.33
N LYS A 73 -11.69 0.35 11.24
CA LYS A 73 -12.94 -0.33 11.61
C LYS A 73 -13.29 -0.19 13.11
N ILE A 74 -12.29 -0.19 13.99
CA ILE A 74 -12.49 -0.02 15.44
C ILE A 74 -12.93 1.41 15.75
N THR A 75 -12.24 2.42 15.21
CA THR A 75 -12.60 3.83 15.38
C THR A 75 -13.99 4.16 14.83
N TYR A 76 -14.38 3.64 13.66
CA TYR A 76 -15.76 3.76 13.15
C TYR A 76 -16.80 3.10 14.07
N ARG A 77 -16.47 1.99 14.73
CA ARG A 77 -17.38 1.36 15.70
C ARG A 77 -17.51 2.17 16.98
N GLU A 78 -16.40 2.65 17.54
CA GLU A 78 -16.38 3.44 18.78
C GLU A 78 -17.13 4.76 18.62
N THR A 79 -16.86 5.51 17.54
CA THR A 79 -17.59 6.75 17.22
C THR A 79 -19.10 6.52 17.12
N ASN A 80 -19.54 5.44 16.48
CA ASN A 80 -20.96 5.07 16.40
C ASN A 80 -21.58 4.66 17.75
N ILE A 81 -20.80 4.06 18.66
CA ILE A 81 -21.25 3.70 20.01
C ILE A 81 -21.39 4.95 20.88
N THR A 82 -20.44 5.90 20.81
CA THR A 82 -20.49 7.17 21.54
C THR A 82 -21.72 8.02 21.17
N HIS A 83 -22.10 8.03 19.88
CA HIS A 83 -23.30 8.74 19.41
C HIS A 83 -24.63 8.09 19.83
N ARG A 84 -24.64 6.80 20.18
CA ARG A 84 -25.85 6.13 20.71
C ARG A 84 -25.99 6.28 22.23
N GLY A 85 -24.89 6.45 22.95
CA GLY A 85 -24.88 6.66 24.42
C GLY A 85 -25.08 8.12 24.85
N THR A 86 -24.73 9.07 23.99
CA THR A 86 -25.08 10.49 24.18
C THR A 86 -26.37 10.75 23.40
N GLY A 87 -27.47 11.09 24.06
CA GLY A 87 -28.78 11.33 23.44
C GLY A 87 -28.85 12.55 22.49
N THR A 88 -27.75 12.90 21.82
CA THR A 88 -27.60 14.06 20.97
C THR A 88 -27.87 13.66 19.51
N LYS A 89 -29.11 13.85 19.05
CA LYS A 89 -29.42 13.83 17.61
C LYS A 89 -28.69 14.98 16.92
N ILE A 90 -27.58 14.67 16.23
CA ILE A 90 -26.94 15.62 15.32
C ILE A 90 -27.82 15.72 14.06
N THR A 91 -28.61 16.79 13.94
CA THR A 91 -29.31 17.13 12.69
C THR A 91 -28.41 17.99 11.82
N TYR A 92 -27.97 17.47 10.68
CA TYR A 92 -27.33 18.29 9.65
C TYR A 92 -28.39 19.23 9.05
N ARG A 93 -28.36 20.51 9.46
CA ARG A 93 -29.13 21.57 8.80
C ARG A 93 -28.41 21.88 7.49
N GLY A 94 -28.74 21.13 6.44
CA GLY A 94 -28.22 21.37 5.10
C GLY A 94 -28.54 22.80 4.66
N THR A 95 -27.56 23.68 4.64
CA THR A 95 -27.66 25.00 4.03
C THR A 95 -27.59 24.84 2.51
N GLY A 96 -28.66 24.29 1.93
CA GLY A 96 -28.90 24.25 0.49
C GLY A 96 -29.75 25.44 0.06
N ARG A 97 -29.11 26.41 -0.61
CA ARG A 97 -29.69 27.63 -1.19
C ARG A 97 -30.97 27.37 -2.01
N LYS A 98 -32.00 28.22 -1.87
CA LYS A 98 -32.89 28.61 -2.98
C LYS A 98 -33.11 30.12 -2.99
N ASN A 99 -32.47 30.76 -3.95
CA ASN A 99 -32.73 32.09 -4.45
C ASN A 99 -34.19 32.15 -4.96
N THR A 100 -35.04 33.02 -4.42
CA THR A 100 -36.27 33.45 -5.10
C THR A 100 -36.39 34.96 -4.97
N HIS A 101 -36.20 35.65 -6.09
CA HIS A 101 -36.64 37.04 -6.26
C HIS A 101 -38.14 37.12 -6.00
N ARG A 102 -38.56 37.90 -5.01
CA ARG A 102 -39.88 38.54 -5.01
C ARG A 102 -39.72 40.01 -4.71
N ARG A 103 -39.89 40.80 -5.77
CA ARG A 103 -40.06 42.26 -5.77
C ARG A 103 -41.05 42.66 -4.69
N ILE A 104 -40.61 43.54 -3.78
CA ILE A 104 -41.50 44.40 -3.03
C ILE A 104 -42.09 45.37 -4.06
N LYS A 105 -43.41 45.37 -4.22
CA LYS A 105 -44.12 46.48 -4.84
C LYS A 105 -44.78 47.25 -3.71
N ASP A 106 -44.36 48.50 -3.58
CA ASP A 106 -44.88 49.51 -2.68
C ASP A 106 -46.39 49.69 -2.84
N ARG A 107 -47.11 49.84 -1.72
CA ARG A 107 -48.18 50.82 -1.57
C ARG A 107 -48.49 51.10 -0.11
#